data_AF-A0A4V1LY28-F1
#
_entry.id   AF-A0A4V1LY28-F1
#
_cell.length_a   1.000
_cell.length_b   1.000
_cell.length_c   1.000
_cell.angle_alpha   90.00
_cell.angle_beta   90.00
_cell.angle_gamma   90.00
#
_symmetry.space_group_name_H-M   'P 1'
#
loop_
_entity.id
_entity.type
_entity.pdbx_description
1 polymer ?
#
loop_
_entity_poly.entity_id
_entity_poly.type
_entity_poly.pdbx_seq_one_letter_code
_entity_poly.pdbx_strand_id
1 'polypeptide(L)'
;MFAIYNNGTVGFRSTSDNLYNLKTIEEIEPIRFEPKEGLIQDFSSQLSQEQKKEFLNSYKKIAQLDTLEPVYKIGDIMTQDVFHVTKDSTIEEIYYFIKDKKISQVPVTDFGKKIIGIVNKNIILTLLMNNLDDTQTILNRKIDDVYLPEVITADPQSDVRHVVKIMLDLKIDAIPIVDESDTLVGIVSKTDILKAVANLPKLQLWS
;
A
#
# COMPACT_ATOMS: atom_id res chain seq x y z
N MET A 1 -2.06 -7.24 3.29
CA MET A 1 -3.24 -7.78 2.56
C MET A 1 -3.97 -6.58 1.97
N PHE A 2 -4.50 -6.69 0.75
CA PHE A 2 -5.18 -5.57 0.06
C PHE A 2 -6.67 -5.85 -0.04
N ALA A 3 -7.47 -4.79 0.14
CA ALA A 3 -8.91 -4.83 0.01
C ALA A 3 -9.40 -3.71 -0.91
N ILE A 4 -10.36 -4.05 -1.79
CA ILE A 4 -11.10 -3.08 -2.61
C ILE A 4 -12.52 -2.99 -2.05
N TYR A 5 -12.95 -1.76 -1.74
CA TYR A 5 -14.32 -1.48 -1.29
C TYR A 5 -15.09 -0.76 -2.38
N ASN A 6 -16.31 -1.22 -2.59
CA ASN A 6 -17.30 -0.55 -3.41
C ASN A 6 -18.49 -0.22 -2.51
N ASN A 7 -18.70 1.06 -2.23
CA ASN A 7 -19.77 1.56 -1.34
C ASN A 7 -19.85 0.81 0.00
N GLY A 8 -18.73 0.71 0.72
CA GLY A 8 -18.68 0.08 2.04
C GLY A 8 -18.83 -1.46 2.06
N THR A 9 -18.95 -2.09 0.90
CA THR A 9 -18.95 -3.56 0.78
C THR A 9 -17.59 -4.02 0.27
N VAL A 10 -17.00 -5.03 0.92
CA VAL A 10 -15.73 -5.63 0.47
C VAL A 10 -15.98 -6.35 -0.86
N GLY A 11 -15.48 -5.78 -1.97
CA GLY A 11 -15.57 -6.40 -3.28
C GLY A 11 -14.51 -7.49 -3.49
N PHE A 12 -13.32 -7.32 -2.89
CA PHE A 12 -12.18 -8.23 -3.06
C PHE A 12 -11.18 -8.10 -1.91
N ARG A 13 -10.72 -9.22 -1.33
CA ARG A 13 -9.62 -9.30 -0.35
C ARG A 13 -8.57 -10.28 -0.85
N SER A 14 -7.34 -9.84 -1.09
CA SER A 14 -6.26 -10.74 -1.53
C SER A 14 -4.86 -10.25 -1.19
N THR A 15 -3.86 -11.10 -1.46
CA THR A 15 -2.44 -10.70 -1.46
C THR A 15 -2.11 -9.97 -2.77
N SER A 16 -1.05 -9.16 -2.81
CA SER A 16 -0.63 -8.41 -4.01
C SER A 16 -0.45 -9.29 -5.25
N ASP A 17 -0.06 -10.54 -5.04
CA ASP A 17 0.23 -11.50 -6.11
C ASP A 17 -1.04 -11.92 -6.88
N ASN A 18 -2.23 -11.83 -6.28
CA ASN A 18 -3.49 -12.26 -6.89
C ASN A 18 -4.23 -11.16 -7.67
N LEU A 19 -3.75 -9.91 -7.68
CA LEU A 19 -4.31 -8.87 -8.55
C LEU A 19 -3.95 -9.08 -10.04
N TYR A 20 -2.85 -9.80 -10.33
CA TYR A 20 -2.33 -9.98 -11.70
C TYR A 20 -2.77 -11.29 -12.38
N ASN A 21 -3.47 -12.18 -11.68
CA ASN A 21 -3.76 -13.54 -12.16
C ASN A 21 -4.94 -13.68 -13.15
N LEU A 22 -5.36 -12.60 -13.81
CA LEU A 22 -6.39 -12.66 -14.87
C LEU A 22 -5.83 -12.75 -16.30
N LYS A 23 -4.52 -13.00 -16.49
CA LYS A 23 -4.01 -13.46 -17.78
C LYS A 23 -2.97 -14.57 -17.61
N THR A 24 -3.38 -15.76 -18.01
CA THR A 24 -2.61 -16.97 -18.29
C THR A 24 -1.22 -16.67 -18.82
N ILE A 25 -0.18 -17.03 -18.06
CA ILE A 25 1.16 -17.29 -18.57
C ILE A 25 1.55 -18.64 -17.98
N GLU A 26 1.83 -19.58 -18.87
CA GLU A 26 2.16 -20.98 -18.57
C GLU A 26 3.26 -21.07 -17.50
N GLU A 27 3.03 -21.89 -16.48
CA GLU A 27 4.02 -22.23 -15.45
C GLU A 27 5.28 -22.78 -16.11
N ILE A 28 6.39 -22.05 -15.99
CA ILE A 28 7.71 -22.60 -16.30
C ILE A 28 8.05 -23.53 -15.13
N GLU A 29 8.15 -24.83 -15.40
CA GLU A 29 8.61 -25.80 -14.40
C GLU A 29 9.98 -25.36 -13.83
N PRO A 30 10.14 -25.28 -12.49
CA PRO A 30 11.40 -24.89 -11.91
C PRO A 30 12.47 -25.93 -12.26
N ILE A 31 13.57 -25.46 -12.86
CA ILE A 31 14.76 -26.26 -13.09
C ILE A 31 15.27 -26.75 -11.73
N ARG A 32 15.00 -28.02 -11.40
CA ARG A 32 15.59 -28.65 -10.22
C ARG A 32 17.06 -28.93 -10.52
N PHE A 33 17.93 -28.17 -9.87
CA PHE A 33 19.34 -28.50 -9.82
C PHE A 33 19.49 -29.72 -8.90
N GLU A 34 19.70 -30.90 -9.48
CA GLU A 34 20.12 -32.11 -8.76
C GLU A 34 21.64 -32.22 -8.88
N PRO A 35 22.43 -31.59 -7.99
CA PRO A 35 23.86 -31.79 -8.00
C PRO A 35 24.12 -33.27 -7.74
N LYS A 36 24.83 -33.94 -8.65
CA LYS A 36 25.25 -35.33 -8.45
C LYS A 36 25.95 -35.43 -7.09
N GLU A 37 25.39 -36.26 -6.20
CA GLU A 37 25.97 -36.58 -4.89
C GLU A 37 27.37 -37.18 -5.09
N GLY A 38 28.37 -36.32 -5.08
CA GLY A 38 29.77 -36.70 -5.15
C GLY A 38 30.63 -35.48 -4.89
N LEU A 39 31.45 -35.55 -3.84
CA LEU A 39 32.58 -34.67 -3.50
C LEU A 39 32.35 -33.45 -2.59
N ILE A 40 31.27 -33.36 -1.78
CA ILE A 40 31.22 -32.36 -0.69
C ILE A 40 31.70 -32.96 0.65
N GLN A 41 31.41 -34.25 0.88
CA GLN A 41 31.67 -34.89 2.18
C GLN A 41 33.18 -35.04 2.44
N ASP A 42 33.97 -35.35 1.42
CA ASP A 42 35.43 -35.54 1.55
C ASP A 42 36.18 -34.23 1.84
N PHE A 43 35.78 -33.11 1.22
CA PHE A 43 36.42 -31.81 1.42
C PHE A 43 36.15 -31.21 2.81
N SER A 44 34.97 -31.46 3.37
CA SER A 44 34.57 -30.92 4.68
C SER A 44 35.33 -31.52 5.86
N SER A 45 35.93 -32.70 5.69
CA SER A 45 36.60 -33.43 6.78
C SER A 45 38.03 -32.95 7.05
N GLN A 46 38.65 -32.22 6.11
CA GLN A 46 40.05 -31.78 6.17
C GLN A 46 40.23 -30.30 6.55
N LEU A 47 39.15 -29.53 6.61
CA LEU A 47 39.21 -28.09 6.91
C LEU A 47 39.23 -27.85 8.43
N SER A 48 40.15 -26.99 8.88
CA SER A 48 40.12 -26.48 10.25
C SER A 48 38.81 -25.73 10.51
N GLN A 49 38.41 -25.58 11.79
CA GLN A 49 37.19 -24.85 12.15
C GLN A 49 37.17 -23.41 11.60
N GLU A 50 38.33 -22.75 11.53
CA GLU A 50 38.48 -21.43 10.91
C GLU A 50 38.25 -21.48 9.40
N GLN A 51 38.84 -22.45 8.71
CA GLN A 51 38.68 -22.60 7.25
C GLN A 51 37.24 -22.94 6.86
N LYS A 52 36.53 -23.72 7.69
CA LYS A 52 35.08 -23.97 7.50
C LYS A 52 34.28 -22.68 7.61
N LYS A 53 34.60 -21.84 8.59
CA LYS A 53 33.91 -20.56 8.83
C LYS A 53 34.18 -19.57 7.69
N GLU A 54 35.43 -19.52 7.20
CA GLU A 54 35.84 -18.68 6.07
C GLU A 54 35.20 -19.13 4.75
N PHE A 55 35.13 -20.44 4.52
CA PHE A 55 34.43 -21.02 3.36
C PHE A 55 32.93 -20.73 3.38
N LEU A 56 32.26 -20.95 4.53
CA LEU A 56 30.85 -20.60 4.72
C LEU A 56 30.59 -19.10 4.51
N ASN A 57 31.46 -18.23 5.01
CA ASN A 57 31.34 -16.78 4.79
C ASN A 57 31.54 -16.38 3.33
N SER A 58 32.46 -17.04 2.61
CA SER A 58 32.70 -16.79 1.19
C SER A 58 31.52 -17.28 0.34
N TYR A 59 30.97 -18.44 0.67
CA TYR A 59 29.75 -18.97 0.05
C TYR A 59 28.54 -18.06 0.31
N LYS A 60 28.34 -17.56 1.55
CA LYS A 60 27.29 -16.58 1.87
C LYS A 60 27.42 -15.29 1.08
N LYS A 61 28.64 -14.79 0.88
CA LYS A 61 28.92 -13.60 0.05
C LYS A 61 28.60 -13.83 -1.43
N ILE A 62 28.98 -14.99 -1.98
CA ILE A 62 28.73 -15.34 -3.39
C ILE A 62 27.25 -15.60 -3.63
N ALA A 63 26.58 -16.29 -2.71
CA ALA A 63 25.16 -16.60 -2.78
C ALA A 63 24.25 -15.44 -2.36
N GLN A 64 24.81 -14.27 -2.03
CA GLN A 64 24.08 -13.09 -1.53
C GLN A 64 23.14 -13.41 -0.34
N LEU A 65 23.45 -14.43 0.46
CA LEU A 65 22.55 -14.91 1.53
C LEU A 65 22.46 -13.95 2.73
N ASP A 66 23.34 -12.95 2.82
CA ASP A 66 23.35 -11.90 3.85
C ASP A 66 22.48 -10.67 3.49
N THR A 67 21.74 -10.68 2.38
CA THR A 67 20.81 -9.58 2.03
C THR A 67 19.41 -9.79 2.61
N LEU A 68 19.30 -10.03 3.91
CA LEU A 68 18.02 -9.84 4.60
C LEU A 68 17.69 -8.35 4.57
N GLU A 69 17.07 -7.89 3.48
CA GLU A 69 16.55 -6.53 3.40
C GLU A 69 15.48 -6.35 4.49
N PRO A 70 15.56 -5.31 5.33
CA PRO A 70 14.51 -5.03 6.28
C PRO A 70 13.20 -4.76 5.53
N VAL A 71 12.19 -5.58 5.80
CA VAL A 71 10.83 -5.35 5.29
C VAL A 71 10.20 -4.25 6.14
N TYR A 72 10.06 -3.06 5.55
CA TYR A 72 9.34 -1.96 6.17
C TYR A 72 7.84 -2.15 6.00
N LYS A 73 7.08 -1.94 7.07
CA LYS A 73 5.63 -2.04 7.06
C LYS A 73 5.01 -0.68 6.85
N ILE A 74 3.84 -0.64 6.22
CA ILE A 74 3.16 0.63 5.94
C ILE A 74 2.81 1.38 7.23
N GLY A 75 2.51 0.63 8.31
CA GLY A 75 2.27 1.16 9.64
C GLY A 75 3.44 1.96 10.24
N ASP A 76 4.66 1.71 9.77
CA ASP A 76 5.87 2.41 10.23
C ASP A 76 6.01 3.81 9.62
N ILE A 77 5.34 4.06 8.48
CA ILE A 77 5.47 5.31 7.71
C ILE A 77 4.15 6.08 7.54
N MET A 78 3.01 5.45 7.83
CA MET A 78 1.69 6.07 7.69
C MET A 78 1.48 7.20 8.69
N THR A 79 0.63 8.15 8.31
CA THR A 79 0.08 9.13 9.25
C THR A 79 -1.04 8.46 10.06
N GLN A 80 -0.91 8.42 11.40
CA GLN A 80 -1.89 7.76 12.29
C GLN A 80 -3.07 8.65 12.69
N ASP A 81 -2.86 9.96 12.85
CA ASP A 81 -3.94 10.91 13.15
C ASP A 81 -4.62 11.38 11.85
N VAL A 82 -5.51 10.53 11.34
CA VAL A 82 -6.14 10.74 10.04
C VAL A 82 -7.34 11.68 10.16
N PHE A 83 -7.23 12.83 9.52
CA PHE A 83 -8.38 13.64 9.18
C PHE A 83 -9.33 12.84 8.29
N HIS A 84 -10.58 12.69 8.71
CA HIS A 84 -11.65 11.99 7.99
C HIS A 84 -12.95 12.77 8.11
N VAL A 85 -13.89 12.48 7.21
CA VAL A 85 -15.26 13.01 7.21
C VAL A 85 -16.25 11.85 7.32
N THR A 86 -17.47 12.12 7.75
CA THR A 86 -18.50 11.07 7.84
C THR A 86 -19.35 11.04 6.57
N LYS A 87 -20.04 9.92 6.32
CA LYS A 87 -20.99 9.82 5.20
C LYS A 87 -22.11 10.88 5.23
N ASP A 88 -22.40 11.40 6.42
CA ASP A 88 -23.41 12.43 6.62
C ASP A 88 -22.91 13.85 6.32
N SER A 89 -21.60 14.05 6.11
CA SER A 89 -21.02 15.35 5.77
C SER A 89 -21.49 15.82 4.40
N THR A 90 -21.75 17.12 4.27
CA THR A 90 -22.13 17.72 2.99
C THR A 90 -20.91 17.95 2.10
N ILE A 91 -21.12 18.07 0.79
CA ILE A 91 -20.03 18.40 -0.15
C ILE A 91 -19.35 19.72 0.23
N GLU A 92 -20.12 20.72 0.67
CA GLU A 92 -19.59 22.01 1.12
C GLU A 92 -18.67 21.85 2.34
N GLU A 93 -19.10 21.13 3.37
CA GLU A 93 -18.31 20.87 4.56
C GLU A 93 -16.98 20.17 4.20
N ILE A 94 -17.04 19.16 3.32
CA ILE A 94 -15.87 18.43 2.86
C ILE A 94 -14.91 19.34 2.08
N TYR A 95 -15.44 20.22 1.21
CA TYR A 95 -14.63 21.17 0.47
C TYR A 95 -13.85 22.11 1.40
N TYR A 96 -14.53 22.73 2.37
CA TYR A 96 -13.87 23.59 3.35
C TYR A 96 -12.89 22.82 4.23
N PHE A 97 -13.25 21.59 4.63
CA PHE A 97 -12.36 20.74 5.42
C PHE A 97 -11.04 20.44 4.68
N ILE A 98 -11.11 20.03 3.41
CA ILE A 98 -9.93 19.77 2.57
C ILE A 98 -9.10 21.06 2.40
N LYS A 99 -9.77 22.20 2.17
CA LYS A 99 -9.14 23.52 1.99
C LYS A 99 -8.40 23.98 3.25
N ASP A 100 -9.06 23.94 4.40
CA ASP A 100 -8.57 24.47 5.67
C ASP A 100 -7.45 23.59 6.25
N LYS A 101 -7.60 22.27 6.14
CA LYS A 101 -6.54 21.31 6.52
C LYS A 101 -5.40 21.25 5.52
N LYS A 102 -5.51 21.91 4.36
CA LYS A 102 -4.53 21.93 3.27
C LYS A 102 -4.11 20.52 2.82
N ILE A 103 -5.09 19.62 2.76
CA ILE A 103 -4.91 18.25 2.27
C ILE A 103 -5.44 18.13 0.84
N SER A 104 -5.03 17.08 0.13
CA SER A 104 -5.50 16.82 -1.25
C SER A 104 -6.75 15.96 -1.30
N GLN A 105 -6.89 15.07 -0.32
CA GLN A 105 -7.97 14.09 -0.23
C GLN A 105 -8.23 13.71 1.22
N VAL A 106 -9.43 13.20 1.48
CA VAL A 106 -9.91 12.85 2.82
C VAL A 106 -10.71 11.54 2.76
N PRO A 107 -10.42 10.57 3.64
CA PRO A 107 -11.25 9.37 3.80
C PRO A 107 -12.66 9.72 4.28
N VAL A 108 -13.65 9.01 3.76
CA VAL A 108 -15.05 9.05 4.20
C VAL A 108 -15.34 7.79 4.99
N THR A 109 -15.88 7.95 6.20
CA THR A 109 -16.16 6.82 7.11
C THR A 109 -17.62 6.77 7.58
N ASP A 110 -18.07 5.58 7.97
CA ASP A 110 -19.31 5.37 8.73
C ASP A 110 -19.04 5.38 10.25
N PHE A 111 -20.05 4.96 11.03
CA PHE A 111 -19.96 4.65 12.45
C PHE A 111 -18.75 3.76 12.76
N GLY A 112 -18.06 4.08 13.87
CA GLY A 112 -16.86 3.33 14.30
C GLY A 112 -15.64 3.51 13.39
N LYS A 113 -15.60 4.59 12.58
CA LYS A 113 -14.53 4.88 11.61
C LYS A 113 -14.37 3.80 10.52
N LYS A 114 -15.44 3.06 10.21
CA LYS A 114 -15.42 2.12 9.08
C LYS A 114 -15.23 2.86 7.77
N ILE A 115 -14.27 2.45 6.96
CA ILE A 115 -14.01 3.11 5.67
C ILE A 115 -15.16 2.86 4.69
N ILE A 116 -15.62 3.92 4.01
CA ILE A 116 -16.61 3.82 2.92
C ILE A 116 -15.96 4.18 1.59
N GLY A 117 -15.18 5.26 1.58
CA GLY A 117 -14.64 5.83 0.36
C GLY A 117 -13.58 6.90 0.61
N ILE A 118 -13.21 7.60 -0.45
CA ILE A 118 -12.27 8.71 -0.40
C ILE A 118 -12.72 9.84 -1.30
N VAL A 119 -12.58 11.08 -0.82
CA VAL A 119 -12.95 12.28 -1.57
C VAL A 119 -11.74 13.16 -1.78
N ASN A 120 -11.56 13.62 -3.01
CA ASN A 120 -10.54 14.59 -3.38
C ASN A 120 -11.19 15.82 -4.05
N LYS A 121 -10.38 16.85 -4.29
CA LYS A 121 -10.85 18.08 -4.94
C LYS A 121 -11.43 17.84 -6.34
N ASN A 122 -10.90 16.85 -7.07
CA ASN A 122 -11.35 16.54 -8.42
C ASN A 122 -12.78 15.97 -8.41
N ILE A 123 -13.11 15.09 -7.48
CA ILE A 123 -14.48 14.57 -7.30
C ILE A 123 -15.45 15.72 -7.06
N ILE A 124 -15.13 16.62 -6.12
CA ILE A 124 -15.96 17.79 -5.81
C ILE A 124 -16.11 18.69 -7.06
N LEU A 125 -15.02 18.99 -7.74
CA LEU A 125 -15.02 19.82 -8.95
C LEU A 125 -15.88 19.20 -10.05
N THR A 126 -15.75 17.88 -10.30
CA THR A 126 -16.56 17.16 -11.30
C THR A 126 -18.04 17.21 -10.95
N LEU A 127 -18.41 17.05 -9.68
CA LEU A 127 -19.81 17.15 -9.24
C LEU A 127 -20.40 18.54 -9.50
N LEU A 128 -19.64 19.60 -9.23
CA LEU A 128 -20.06 20.98 -9.48
C LEU A 128 -20.16 21.28 -10.98
N MET A 129 -19.17 20.83 -11.77
CA MET A 129 -19.15 21.06 -13.23
C MET A 129 -20.28 20.35 -13.96
N ASN A 130 -20.73 19.19 -13.46
CA ASN A 130 -21.85 18.47 -14.06
C ASN A 130 -23.23 19.06 -13.69
N ASN A 131 -23.28 20.04 -12.78
CA ASN A 131 -24.51 20.63 -12.26
C ASN A 131 -24.37 22.15 -12.09
N LEU A 132 -23.87 22.83 -13.14
CA LEU A 132 -23.62 24.28 -13.09
C LEU A 132 -24.89 25.09 -12.80
N ASP A 133 -26.04 24.61 -13.25
CA ASP A 133 -27.34 25.28 -13.10
C ASP A 133 -27.86 25.23 -11.65
N ASP A 134 -27.36 24.31 -10.82
CA ASP A 134 -27.83 24.10 -9.45
C ASP A 134 -26.71 23.67 -8.49
N THR A 135 -25.66 24.49 -8.44
CA THR A 135 -24.51 24.25 -7.56
C THR A 135 -24.87 24.25 -6.08
N GLN A 136 -25.87 25.04 -5.66
CA GLN A 136 -26.28 25.15 -4.26
C GLN A 136 -26.92 23.86 -3.75
N THR A 137 -27.76 23.21 -4.54
CA THR A 137 -28.32 21.90 -4.17
C THR A 137 -27.23 20.84 -4.06
N ILE A 138 -26.24 20.84 -4.96
CA ILE A 138 -25.11 19.91 -4.89
C ILE A 138 -24.26 20.16 -3.64
N LEU A 139 -23.92 21.40 -3.33
CA LEU A 139 -23.11 21.73 -2.16
C LEU A 139 -23.76 21.27 -0.83
N ASN A 140 -25.08 21.33 -0.75
CA ASN A 140 -25.85 20.90 0.42
C ASN A 140 -26.12 19.38 0.47
N ARG A 141 -25.79 18.64 -0.58
CA ARG A 141 -26.00 17.18 -0.63
C ARG A 141 -24.98 16.46 0.25
N LYS A 142 -25.44 15.43 0.95
CA LYS A 142 -24.57 14.54 1.73
C LYS A 142 -23.71 13.70 0.80
N ILE A 143 -22.51 13.35 1.27
CA ILE A 143 -21.60 12.55 0.47
C ILE A 143 -22.09 11.11 0.26
N ASP A 144 -22.90 10.56 1.17
CA ASP A 144 -23.53 9.23 1.03
C ASP A 144 -24.47 9.14 -0.18
N ASP A 145 -25.06 10.26 -0.59
CA ASP A 145 -25.96 10.30 -1.74
C ASP A 145 -25.22 10.37 -3.07
N VAL A 146 -23.88 10.42 -3.05
CA VAL A 146 -23.04 10.64 -4.22
C VAL A 146 -22.26 9.38 -4.54
N TYR A 147 -22.19 9.04 -5.83
CA TYR A 147 -21.34 7.94 -6.26
C TYR A 147 -19.86 8.27 -6.01
N LEU A 148 -19.23 7.52 -5.11
CA LEU A 148 -17.81 7.60 -4.87
C LEU A 148 -17.08 6.50 -5.67
N PRO A 149 -15.89 6.78 -6.21
CA PRO A 149 -15.04 5.75 -6.78
C PRO A 149 -14.67 4.69 -5.72
N GLU A 150 -14.37 3.47 -6.18
CA GLU A 150 -13.86 2.41 -5.31
C GLU A 150 -12.60 2.87 -4.58
N VAL A 151 -12.52 2.53 -3.29
CA VAL A 151 -11.35 2.86 -2.46
C VAL A 151 -10.49 1.62 -2.28
N ILE A 152 -9.20 1.81 -2.54
CA ILE A 152 -8.17 0.81 -2.28
C ILE A 152 -7.57 1.12 -0.93
N THR A 153 -7.52 0.10 -0.06
CA THR A 153 -6.90 0.21 1.27
C THR A 153 -5.81 -0.82 1.45
N ALA A 154 -4.95 -0.59 2.44
CA ALA A 154 -3.93 -1.54 2.85
C ALA A 154 -4.00 -1.79 4.36
N ASP A 155 -3.50 -2.95 4.78
CA ASP A 155 -3.33 -3.30 6.19
C ASP A 155 -2.00 -2.70 6.75
N PRO A 156 -1.93 -2.26 8.02
CA PRO A 156 -0.71 -1.71 8.63
C PRO A 156 0.54 -2.60 8.52
N GLN A 157 0.37 -3.91 8.41
CA GLN A 157 1.45 -4.89 8.28
C GLN A 157 1.89 -5.10 6.82
N SER A 158 1.26 -4.43 5.85
CA SER A 158 1.60 -4.57 4.42
C SER A 158 2.98 -3.99 4.13
N ASP A 159 3.76 -4.68 3.27
CA ASP A 159 5.08 -4.20 2.80
C ASP A 159 4.92 -2.87 2.06
N VAL A 160 5.71 -1.88 2.47
CA VAL A 160 5.73 -0.54 1.86
C VAL A 160 5.91 -0.62 0.34
N ARG A 161 6.78 -1.50 -0.18
CA ARG A 161 7.06 -1.64 -1.61
C ARG A 161 5.83 -2.07 -2.39
N HIS A 162 5.02 -2.99 -1.84
CA HIS A 162 3.77 -3.41 -2.47
C HIS A 162 2.75 -2.27 -2.51
N VAL A 163 2.62 -1.52 -1.41
CA VAL A 163 1.71 -0.36 -1.35
C VAL A 163 2.15 0.71 -2.36
N VAL A 164 3.44 1.04 -2.40
CA VAL A 164 4.02 2.00 -3.35
C VAL A 164 3.80 1.56 -4.80
N LYS A 165 4.00 0.27 -5.10
CA LYS A 165 3.77 -0.28 -6.44
C LYS A 165 2.32 -0.09 -6.88
N ILE A 166 1.35 -0.38 -6.00
CA ILE A 166 -0.07 -0.15 -6.27
C ILE A 166 -0.37 1.33 -6.50
N MET A 167 0.22 2.23 -5.70
CA MET A 167 0.07 3.67 -5.89
C MET A 167 0.59 4.13 -7.26
N LEU A 168 1.69 3.56 -7.74
CA LEU A 168 2.27 3.87 -9.05
C LEU A 168 1.42 3.31 -10.20
N ASP A 169 1.09 2.02 -10.14
CA ASP A 169 0.38 1.31 -11.20
C ASP A 169 -1.03 1.89 -11.41
N LEU A 170 -1.71 2.22 -10.31
CA LEU A 170 -3.08 2.76 -10.34
C LEU A 170 -3.13 4.29 -10.29
N LYS A 171 -1.96 4.95 -10.26
CA LYS A 171 -1.81 6.42 -10.20
C LYS A 171 -2.59 7.06 -9.04
N ILE A 172 -2.52 6.44 -7.86
CA ILE A 172 -3.20 6.88 -6.65
C ILE A 172 -2.26 7.73 -5.79
N ASP A 173 -2.75 8.85 -5.26
CA ASP A 173 -1.93 9.80 -4.48
C ASP A 173 -1.84 9.46 -2.99
N ALA A 174 -2.86 8.81 -2.43
CA ALA A 174 -2.84 8.31 -1.06
C ALA A 174 -3.78 7.11 -0.88
N ILE A 175 -3.43 6.23 0.05
CA ILE A 175 -4.14 4.99 0.38
C ILE A 175 -4.53 5.04 1.87
N PRO A 176 -5.83 4.91 2.22
CA PRO A 176 -6.24 4.68 3.59
C PRO A 176 -5.72 3.33 4.12
N ILE A 177 -5.30 3.33 5.37
CA ILE A 177 -4.84 2.15 6.08
C ILE A 177 -5.91 1.74 7.08
N VAL A 178 -6.35 0.49 6.99
CA VAL A 178 -7.44 -0.07 7.81
C VAL A 178 -6.99 -1.31 8.55
N ASP A 179 -7.55 -1.56 9.72
CA ASP A 179 -7.33 -2.81 10.45
C ASP A 179 -8.21 -3.96 9.91
N GLU A 180 -8.14 -5.12 10.56
CA GLU A 180 -8.90 -6.32 10.19
C GLU A 180 -10.43 -6.13 10.21
N SER A 181 -10.91 -5.14 10.97
CA SER A 181 -12.33 -4.78 11.15
C SER A 181 -12.81 -3.68 10.19
N ASP A 182 -11.96 -3.31 9.22
CA ASP A 182 -12.17 -2.24 8.25
C ASP A 182 -12.22 -0.83 8.88
N THR A 183 -11.68 -0.70 10.09
CA THR A 183 -11.60 0.57 10.80
C THR A 183 -10.38 1.35 10.33
N LEU A 184 -10.57 2.62 9.99
CA LEU A 184 -9.51 3.52 9.57
C LEU A 184 -8.52 3.78 10.72
N VAL A 185 -7.27 3.35 10.54
CA VAL A 185 -6.18 3.49 11.50
C VAL A 185 -5.04 4.39 11.01
N GLY A 186 -4.99 4.66 9.69
CA GLY A 186 -3.93 5.49 9.12
C GLY A 186 -4.21 5.93 7.68
N ILE A 187 -3.36 6.77 7.14
CA ILE A 187 -3.31 7.10 5.72
C ILE A 187 -1.85 7.22 5.29
N VAL A 188 -1.53 6.73 4.09
CA VAL A 188 -0.20 6.91 3.49
C VAL A 188 -0.33 7.66 2.18
N SER A 189 0.43 8.75 2.04
CA SER A 189 0.51 9.55 0.83
C SER A 189 1.89 9.45 0.18
N LYS A 190 2.01 9.93 -1.06
CA LYS A 190 3.31 10.13 -1.73
C LYS A 190 4.29 10.94 -0.86
N THR A 191 3.79 11.93 -0.13
CA THR A 191 4.59 12.75 0.78
C THR A 191 5.15 11.92 1.94
N ASP A 192 4.38 10.99 2.48
CA ASP A 192 4.82 10.13 3.58
C ASP A 192 5.87 9.13 3.11
N ILE A 193 5.71 8.59 1.90
CA ILE A 193 6.74 7.77 1.24
C ILE A 193 8.02 8.57 1.03
N LEU A 194 7.94 9.81 0.54
CA LEU A 194 9.11 10.69 0.37
C LEU A 194 9.80 11.01 1.70
N LYS A 195 9.03 11.30 2.76
CA LYS A 195 9.57 11.50 4.11
C LYS A 195 10.24 10.24 4.63
N ALA A 196 9.65 9.07 4.41
CA ALA A 196 10.24 7.80 4.83
C ALA A 196 11.56 7.55 4.09
N VAL A 197 11.58 7.75 2.78
CA VAL A 197 12.80 7.65 1.95
C VAL A 197 13.90 8.61 2.42
N ALA A 198 13.53 9.82 2.83
CA ALA A 198 14.50 10.83 3.30
C ALA A 198 15.08 10.51 4.69
N ASN A 199 14.39 9.73 5.53
CA ASN A 199 14.75 9.49 6.93
C ASN A 199 15.15 8.04 7.25
N LEU A 200 14.79 7.06 6.41
CA LEU A 200 15.18 5.66 6.56
C LEU A 200 16.55 5.42 5.86
N PRO A 201 17.59 4.95 6.56
CA PRO A 201 18.89 4.75 5.94
C PRO A 201 18.94 3.54 5.00
N LYS A 202 19.66 3.74 3.87
CA LYS A 202 20.04 2.85 2.75
C LYS A 202 18.99 2.63 1.64
N LEU A 203 18.66 3.70 0.92
CA LEU A 203 18.56 3.58 -0.53
C LEU A 203 19.96 3.36 -1.09
N GLN A 204 20.29 2.12 -1.46
CA GLN A 204 21.43 1.89 -2.36
C GLN A 204 21.00 2.34 -3.76
N LEU A 205 21.13 3.64 -4.03
CA LEU A 205 21.05 4.17 -5.38
C LEU A 205 22.33 3.71 -6.09
N TRP A 206 22.27 2.54 -6.72
CA TRP A 206 23.30 2.17 -7.68
C TRP A 206 23.15 3.08 -8.91
N SER A 207 24.16 3.91 -9.16
CA SER A 207 24.39 4.58 -10.46
C SER A 207 25.35 3.74 -11.30
#